data_AF-A0A7S4RDL3-F1
#
_entry.id   AF-A0A7S4RDL3-F1
#
_cell.length_a   1.000
_cell.length_b   1.000
_cell.length_c   1.000
_cell.angle_alpha   90.00
_cell.angle_beta   90.00
_cell.angle_gamma   90.00
#
_symmetry.space_group_name_H-M   'P 1'
#
loop_
_entity.id
_entity.type
_entity.pdbx_description
1 polymer ?
#
loop_
_entity_poly.entity_id
_entity_poly.type
_entity_poly.pdbx_seq_one_letter_code
_entity_poly.pdbx_strand_id
1 'polypeptide(L)'
;LHAAEEAESMLYSMLDQYYNNSTTLYNDDDDDKDDHATIYQNIQSNNDNEDTKPSLRTFHAVLLAYKNSNHPSAPTRATNVLKKLNTIHKQYKDASLQPNEITFNTMIGIWSKTSSKA
;
A
#
# COMPACT_ATOMS: atom_id res chain seq x y z
N LEU A 1 -7.90 13.34 -12.61
CA LEU A 1 -6.81 12.32 -12.68
C LEU A 1 -5.59 12.77 -11.90
N HIS A 2 -5.04 13.95 -12.19
CA HIS A 2 -3.87 14.53 -11.51
C HIS A 2 -3.85 14.34 -9.99
N ALA A 3 -4.92 14.76 -9.30
CA ALA A 3 -5.03 14.60 -7.84
C ALA A 3 -4.97 13.14 -7.35
N ALA A 4 -5.40 12.17 -8.16
CA ALA A 4 -5.30 10.76 -7.82
C ALA A 4 -3.88 10.21 -8.01
N GLU A 5 -3.14 10.71 -9.01
CA GLU A 5 -1.74 10.35 -9.24
C GLU A 5 -0.83 10.99 -8.18
N GLU A 6 -1.12 12.22 -7.76
CA GLU A 6 -0.45 12.84 -6.60
C GLU A 6 -0.71 12.05 -5.32
N ALA A 7 -1.96 11.63 -5.07
CA ALA A 7 -2.29 10.80 -3.92
C ALA A 7 -1.59 9.43 -3.97
N GLU A 8 -1.48 8.80 -5.15
CA GLU A 8 -0.69 7.58 -5.35
C GLU A 8 0.78 7.82 -5.03
N SER A 9 1.37 8.91 -5.53
CA SER A 9 2.77 9.25 -5.27
C SER A 9 3.04 9.50 -3.79
N MET A 10 2.15 10.21 -3.10
CA MET A 10 2.25 10.42 -1.65
C MET A 10 2.21 9.10 -0.89
N LEU A 11 1.27 8.20 -1.24
CA LEU A 11 1.19 6.87 -0.64
C LEU A 11 2.49 6.09 -0.84
N TYR A 12 3.08 6.10 -2.03
CA TYR A 12 4.34 5.40 -2.27
C TYR A 12 5.51 6.04 -1.52
N SER A 13 5.59 7.36 -1.39
CA SER A 13 6.62 8.00 -0.57
C SER A 13 6.50 7.63 0.91
N MET A 14 5.28 7.54 1.45
CA MET A 14 5.00 7.12 2.83
C MET A 14 5.41 5.66 3.07
N LEU A 15 5.15 4.80 2.08
CA LEU A 15 5.58 3.41 2.11
C LEU A 15 7.11 3.28 2.06
N ASP A 16 7.75 4.05 1.20
CA ASP A 16 9.21 4.06 1.04
C ASP A 16 9.87 4.51 2.34
N GLN A 17 9.42 5.62 2.93
CA GLN A 17 9.92 6.13 4.20
C GLN A 17 9.76 5.14 5.36
N TYR A 18 8.58 4.51 5.48
CA TYR A 18 8.30 3.60 6.59
C TYR A 18 9.01 2.26 6.44
N TYR A 19 9.03 1.69 5.23
CA TYR A 19 9.50 0.33 4.99
C TYR A 19 10.98 0.24 4.53
N ASN A 20 11.59 1.27 3.93
CA ASN A 20 13.02 1.22 3.58
C ASN A 20 13.95 1.31 4.79
N ASN A 21 13.52 1.98 5.86
CA ASN A 21 14.21 1.92 7.15
C ASN A 21 14.23 0.50 7.75
N SER A 22 13.42 -0.43 7.20
CA SER A 22 13.41 -1.84 7.57
C SER A 22 14.29 -2.72 6.66
N THR A 23 14.78 -2.22 5.52
CA THR A 23 15.44 -3.03 4.46
C THR A 23 16.97 -3.03 4.53
N THR A 24 17.61 -2.27 5.42
CA THR A 24 19.09 -2.22 5.55
C THR A 24 19.70 -3.40 6.33
N LEU A 25 19.09 -4.60 6.29
CA LEU A 25 19.59 -5.79 6.97
C LEU A 25 19.38 -7.06 6.12
N TYR A 26 19.97 -7.07 4.93
CA TYR A 26 20.22 -8.31 4.20
C TYR A 26 21.63 -8.22 3.62
N ASN A 27 22.59 -8.88 4.28
CA ASN A 27 23.80 -9.32 3.61
C ASN A 27 23.41 -10.64 2.94
N ASP A 28 23.53 -10.70 1.62
CA ASP A 28 23.15 -11.84 0.78
C ASP A 28 24.01 -13.11 1.01
N ASP A 29 24.79 -13.17 2.10
CA ASP A 29 25.85 -14.16 2.32
C ASP A 29 25.54 -15.22 3.39
N ASP A 30 24.43 -15.16 4.13
CA ASP A 30 24.16 -16.14 5.19
C ASP A 30 23.10 -17.18 4.78
N ASP A 31 23.60 -18.35 4.38
CA ASP A 31 22.89 -19.57 3.97
C ASP A 31 22.33 -20.38 5.18
N ASP A 32 22.10 -19.73 6.33
CA ASP A 32 21.63 -20.40 7.54
C ASP A 32 20.16 -20.07 7.86
N LYS A 33 19.33 -21.07 7.61
CA LYS A 33 17.92 -21.15 7.99
C LYS A 33 17.83 -21.48 9.47
N ASP A 34 17.46 -20.50 10.28
CA ASP A 34 16.73 -20.63 11.55
C ASP A 34 17.21 -19.55 12.51
N ASP A 35 16.77 -18.31 12.32
CA ASP A 35 16.61 -17.32 13.39
C ASP A 35 15.85 -16.10 12.84
N HIS A 36 14.58 -16.32 12.52
CA HIS A 36 13.65 -15.30 12.03
C HIS A 36 13.22 -14.27 13.11
N ALA A 37 14.02 -14.09 14.17
CA ALA A 37 13.66 -13.33 15.36
C ALA A 37 14.35 -11.96 15.49
N THR A 38 15.36 -11.64 14.69
CA THR A 38 16.18 -10.43 14.95
C THR A 38 15.84 -9.21 14.08
N ILE A 39 14.94 -9.33 13.09
CA ILE A 39 14.67 -8.24 12.12
C ILE A 39 13.55 -7.28 12.56
N TYR A 40 12.74 -7.61 13.57
CA TYR A 40 11.63 -6.74 14.00
C TYR A 40 12.02 -5.67 15.04
N GLN A 41 13.26 -5.66 15.56
CA GLN A 41 13.60 -4.86 16.73
C GLN A 41 13.83 -3.36 16.49
N ASN A 42 13.81 -2.88 15.26
CA ASN A 42 13.87 -1.43 15.00
C ASN A 42 12.50 -0.77 14.83
N ILE A 43 11.39 -1.51 14.96
CA ILE A 43 10.03 -0.96 14.87
C ILE A 43 9.63 -0.22 16.16
N GLN A 44 10.40 -0.32 17.25
CA GLN A 44 10.00 0.12 18.59
C GLN A 44 10.91 1.18 19.23
N SER A 45 11.52 2.10 18.48
CA SER A 45 12.40 3.11 19.11
C SER A 45 12.30 4.55 18.62
N ASN A 46 11.40 4.90 17.70
CA ASN A 46 11.08 6.29 17.40
C ASN A 46 9.55 6.48 17.41
N ASN A 47 9.02 6.97 18.53
CA ASN A 47 7.61 7.35 18.72
C ASN A 47 7.13 8.42 17.71
N ASP A 48 8.01 9.00 16.91
CA ASP A 48 7.68 10.01 15.88
C ASP A 48 7.28 9.39 14.53
N ASN A 49 7.39 8.07 14.35
CA ASN A 49 7.14 7.40 13.06
C ASN A 49 5.73 6.78 12.94
N GLU A 50 4.97 6.65 14.04
CA GLU A 50 3.61 6.09 14.02
C GLU A 50 2.65 6.94 13.18
N ASP A 51 2.81 8.26 13.21
CA ASP A 51 1.97 9.20 12.44
C ASP A 51 2.11 9.02 10.92
N THR A 52 3.24 8.46 10.47
CA THR A 52 3.55 8.24 9.06
C THR A 52 3.38 6.78 8.63
N LYS A 53 2.83 5.92 9.49
CA LYS A 53 2.54 4.52 9.13
C LYS A 53 1.35 4.45 8.16
N PRO A 54 1.55 3.96 6.93
CA PRO A 54 0.44 3.80 6.00
C PRO A 54 -0.52 2.73 6.51
N SER A 55 -1.81 3.02 6.45
CA SER A 55 -2.89 2.13 6.89
C SER A 55 -3.83 1.81 5.73
N LEU A 56 -4.73 0.84 5.92
CA LEU A 56 -5.78 0.55 4.94
C LEU A 56 -6.59 1.80 4.55
N ARG A 57 -6.75 2.76 5.49
CA ARG A 57 -7.43 4.04 5.23
C ARG A 57 -6.68 4.89 4.20
N THR A 58 -5.35 4.92 4.24
CA THR A 58 -4.52 5.67 3.28
C THR A 58 -4.66 5.09 1.88
N PHE A 59 -4.62 3.75 1.75
CA PHE A 59 -4.87 3.08 0.47
C PHE A 59 -6.29 3.35 -0.05
N HIS A 60 -7.28 3.28 0.83
CA HIS A 60 -8.67 3.54 0.47
C HIS A 60 -8.87 4.98 -0.02
N ALA A 61 -8.21 5.97 0.57
CA ALA A 61 -8.25 7.35 0.10
C ALA A 61 -7.78 7.50 -1.36
N VAL A 62 -6.69 6.83 -1.74
CA VAL A 62 -6.18 6.80 -3.12
C VAL A 62 -7.19 6.13 -4.06
N LEU A 63 -7.78 5.00 -3.67
CA LEU A 63 -8.80 4.31 -4.47
C LEU A 63 -10.05 5.18 -4.67
N LEU A 64 -10.48 5.93 -3.66
CA LEU A 64 -11.58 6.89 -3.79
C LEU A 64 -11.21 8.04 -4.75
N ALA A 65 -9.98 8.54 -4.70
CA ALA A 65 -9.50 9.54 -5.65
C ALA A 65 -9.57 9.02 -7.10
N TYR A 66 -9.17 7.77 -7.35
CA TYR A 66 -9.35 7.13 -8.66
C TYR A 66 -10.82 6.96 -9.05
N LYS A 67 -11.67 6.52 -8.12
CA LYS A 67 -13.13 6.38 -8.35
C LYS A 67 -13.80 7.71 -8.72
N ASN A 68 -13.32 8.81 -8.17
CA ASN A 68 -13.86 10.15 -8.45
C ASN A 68 -13.23 10.79 -9.68
N SER A 69 -12.02 10.36 -10.08
CA SER A 69 -11.36 10.87 -11.29
C SER A 69 -12.12 10.55 -12.58
N ASN A 70 -12.90 9.46 -12.60
CA ASN A 70 -13.72 9.01 -13.72
C ASN A 70 -12.93 8.92 -15.06
N HIS A 71 -11.64 8.57 -14.95
CA HIS A 71 -10.70 8.54 -16.07
C HIS A 71 -10.51 7.11 -16.60
N PRO A 72 -10.33 6.88 -17.92
CA PRO A 72 -10.17 5.54 -18.49
C PRO A 72 -8.99 4.74 -17.93
N SER A 73 -7.92 5.39 -17.49
CA SER A 73 -6.75 4.74 -16.88
C SER A 73 -6.91 4.42 -15.38
N ALA A 74 -7.95 4.94 -14.72
CA ALA A 74 -8.16 4.78 -13.28
C ALA A 74 -8.27 3.30 -12.83
N PRO A 75 -8.96 2.40 -13.55
CA PRO A 75 -8.98 0.97 -13.26
C PRO A 75 -7.61 0.33 -13.15
N THR A 76 -6.74 0.59 -14.13
CA THR A 76 -5.41 -0.02 -14.21
C THR A 76 -4.56 0.46 -13.05
N ARG A 77 -4.55 1.78 -12.79
CA ARG A 77 -3.82 2.39 -11.67
C ARG A 77 -4.34 1.90 -10.31
N ALA A 78 -5.65 1.91 -10.10
CA ALA A 78 -6.26 1.40 -8.87
C ALA A 78 -5.95 -0.09 -8.61
N THR A 79 -5.83 -0.88 -9.68
CA THR A 79 -5.45 -2.30 -9.58
C THR A 79 -4.03 -2.45 -9.07
N ASN A 80 -3.12 -1.59 -9.52
CA ASN A 80 -1.73 -1.58 -9.05
C ASN A 80 -1.64 -1.20 -7.57
N VAL A 81 -2.41 -0.21 -7.12
CA VAL A 81 -2.52 0.17 -5.71
C VAL A 81 -3.03 -1.01 -4.85
N LEU A 82 -4.08 -1.71 -5.30
CA LEU A 82 -4.60 -2.89 -4.60
C LEU A 82 -3.59 -4.06 -4.57
N LYS A 83 -2.83 -4.27 -5.65
CA LYS A 83 -1.74 -5.26 -5.67
C LYS A 83 -0.67 -4.90 -4.66
N LYS A 84 -0.27 -3.63 -4.59
CA LYS A 84 0.74 -3.15 -3.63
C LYS A 84 0.28 -3.36 -2.18
N LEU A 85 -0.99 -3.05 -1.87
CA LEU A 85 -1.59 -3.34 -0.56
C LEU A 85 -1.47 -4.82 -0.17
N ASN A 86 -1.82 -5.72 -1.09
CA ASN A 86 -1.70 -7.17 -0.88
C ASN A 86 -0.25 -7.62 -0.68
N THR A 87 0.69 -7.06 -1.45
CA THR A 87 2.12 -7.37 -1.33
C THR A 87 2.63 -6.99 0.06
N ILE A 88 2.33 -5.78 0.52
CA ILE A 88 2.79 -5.28 1.82
C ILE A 88 2.15 -6.07 2.96
N HIS A 89 0.84 -6.31 2.91
CA HIS A 89 0.16 -7.16 3.90
C HIS A 89 0.86 -8.54 3.99
N LYS A 90 1.13 -9.20 2.86
CA LYS A 90 1.81 -10.51 2.87
C LYS A 90 3.25 -10.43 3.39
N GLN A 91 3.99 -9.39 3.02
CA GLN A 91 5.39 -9.22 3.39
C GLN A 91 5.56 -8.96 4.89
N TYR A 92 4.75 -8.06 5.46
CA TYR A 92 4.86 -7.64 6.86
C TYR A 92 3.90 -8.36 7.80
N LYS A 93 3.01 -9.22 7.27
CA LYS A 93 1.94 -9.92 8.01
C LYS A 93 1.09 -8.97 8.86
N ASP A 94 0.91 -7.74 8.39
CA ASP A 94 0.16 -6.70 9.10
C ASP A 94 -1.34 -6.82 8.79
N ALA A 95 -2.12 -7.29 9.76
CA ALA A 95 -3.57 -7.44 9.64
C ALA A 95 -4.30 -6.11 9.40
N SER A 96 -3.71 -4.97 9.83
CA SER A 96 -4.29 -3.65 9.60
C SER A 96 -4.27 -3.21 8.12
N LEU A 97 -3.52 -3.93 7.28
CA LEU A 97 -3.43 -3.72 5.84
C LEU A 97 -4.20 -4.76 5.02
N GLN A 98 -4.96 -5.64 5.68
CA GLN A 98 -5.77 -6.62 4.98
C GLN A 98 -6.86 -5.91 4.15
N PRO A 99 -6.92 -6.13 2.82
CA PRO A 99 -8.03 -5.64 2.02
C PRO A 99 -9.36 -6.20 2.54
N ASN A 100 -10.33 -5.31 2.75
CA ASN A 100 -11.65 -5.65 3.26
C ASN A 100 -12.74 -5.45 2.18
N GLU A 101 -13.99 -5.72 2.56
CA GLU A 101 -15.16 -5.58 1.68
C GLU A 101 -15.26 -4.17 1.07
N ILE A 102 -14.94 -3.13 1.83
CA ILE A 102 -14.97 -1.74 1.36
C ILE A 102 -13.96 -1.51 0.23
N THR A 103 -12.76 -2.11 0.35
CA THR A 103 -11.70 -2.01 -0.65
C THR A 103 -12.14 -2.62 -1.97
N PHE A 104 -12.72 -3.83 -1.93
CA PHE A 104 -13.22 -4.52 -3.12
C PHE A 104 -14.46 -3.82 -3.72
N ASN A 105 -15.39 -3.38 -2.89
CA ASN A 105 -16.56 -2.60 -3.34
C ASN A 105 -16.16 -1.31 -4.05
N THR A 106 -15.11 -0.64 -3.56
CA THR A 106 -14.56 0.55 -4.20
C THR A 106 -13.98 0.22 -5.57
N MET A 107 -13.24 -0.89 -5.68
CA MET A 107 -12.66 -1.36 -6.93
C MET A 107 -13.72 -1.66 -8.00
N ILE A 108 -14.80 -2.35 -7.62
CA ILE A 108 -15.94 -2.62 -8.49
C ILE A 108 -16.57 -1.30 -8.97
N GLY A 109 -16.71 -0.32 -8.07
CA GLY A 109 -17.20 1.02 -8.41
C GLY A 109 -16.30 1.76 -9.41
N ILE A 110 -14.98 1.57 -9.36
CA ILE A 110 -14.04 2.14 -10.33
C ILE A 110 -14.26 1.51 -11.69
N TRP A 111 -14.29 0.18 -11.77
CA TRP A 111 -14.50 -0.56 -13.02
C TRP A 111 -15.83 -0.22 -13.69
N SER A 112 -16.91 -0.17 -12.91
CA SER A 112 -18.25 0.16 -13.40
C SER A 112 -18.32 1.55 -14.03
N LYS A 113 -17.68 2.56 -13.42
CA LYS A 113 -17.68 3.92 -13.98
C LYS A 113 -16.92 4.03 -15.30
N THR A 114 -15.87 3.24 -15.48
CA THR A 114 -15.08 3.25 -16.71
C THR A 114 -15.71 2.44 -17.85
N SER A 115 -16.47 1.38 -17.54
CA SER A 115 -17.17 0.59 -18.55
C SER A 115 -18.44 1.27 -19.06
N SER A 116 -19.06 2.15 -18.27
CA SER A 116 -20.25 2.92 -18.69
C SER A 116 -19.98 4.07 -19.67
N LYS A 117 -18.76 4.23 -20.18
CA LYS A 117 -18.40 5.26 -21.18
C LYS A 117 -17.89 4.69 -22.52
N ALA A 118 -18.21 3.43 -22.81
CA ALA A 118 -17.96 2.83 -24.13
C ALA A 118 -18.93 3.36 -25.19
#